data_AF-A0A3M0WJW0-F1
#
_entry.id   AF-A0A3M0WJW0-F1
#
_cell.length_a   1.000
_cell.length_b   1.000
_cell.length_c   1.000
_cell.angle_alpha   90.00
_cell.angle_beta   90.00
_cell.angle_gamma   90.00
#
_symmetry.space_group_name_H-M   'P 1'
#
loop_
_entity.id
_entity.type
_entity.pdbx_description
1 polymer ?
#
loop_
_entity_poly.entity_id
_entity_poly.type
_entity_poly.pdbx_seq_one_letter_code
_entity_poly.pdbx_strand_id
1 'polypeptide(L)'
;AILVPTNNMGYAIADILDELDANYDNLLRGGGREREIAAAMHAVLNVLAEPTSAKSLAAAHASLNALGHPAALVPDDGTYQKLQTLLKSIHKPELFLFPWEEDDVYRALPANIASEKELALLEKFAGFMQQLFRLRPLPIDDLALALGDELFAYNLNSDTPTIHEADLAIAYHIATTLRQWRDIHPDWRLPDLAAELDGIATGRRTLPSGTPDDYGYEPQPGRITLTTQHKAKGLEWDTVFLVGIDGGWIPGSLDAYFMGVSDIIGGDPTAEVMAQLRYVMFGDAGLYPGRTATESAHIDIISERLRLLYVGITRAKRHLYFTRSRATRTYAKDREAKSATVMGVIFKYLQAQQ
;
A
#
# COMPACT_ATOMS: atom_id res chain seq x y z
N ALA A 1 -18.08 7.47 1.52
CA ALA A 1 -16.86 6.83 2.05
C ALA A 1 -17.18 5.55 2.82
N ILE A 2 -16.27 4.59 2.75
CA ILE A 2 -16.25 3.37 3.55
C ILE A 2 -15.09 3.47 4.54
N LEU A 3 -15.40 3.45 5.83
CA LEU A 3 -14.46 3.59 6.93
C LEU A 3 -14.29 2.26 7.65
N VAL A 4 -13.09 1.70 7.56
CA VAL A 4 -12.76 0.39 8.16
C VAL A 4 -11.93 0.53 9.45
N PRO A 5 -12.04 -0.43 10.38
CA PRO A 5 -11.26 -0.45 11.61
C PRO A 5 -9.79 -0.80 11.37
N THR A 6 -9.49 -1.67 10.40
CA THR A 6 -8.13 -2.17 10.11
C THR A 6 -7.86 -2.20 8.60
N ASN A 7 -6.59 -2.09 8.19
CA ASN A 7 -6.21 -2.18 6.77
C ASN A 7 -6.57 -3.54 6.17
N ASN A 8 -6.41 -4.64 6.92
CA ASN A 8 -6.75 -5.99 6.43
C ASN A 8 -8.22 -6.11 6.04
N MET A 9 -9.13 -5.55 6.84
CA MET A 9 -10.56 -5.49 6.48
C MET A 9 -10.77 -4.60 5.26
N GLY A 10 -10.04 -3.50 5.18
CA GLY A 10 -10.06 -2.63 4.01
C GLY A 10 -9.66 -3.36 2.72
N TYR A 11 -8.61 -4.18 2.71
CA TYR A 11 -8.21 -4.92 1.52
C TYR A 11 -9.28 -5.90 1.05
N ALA A 12 -9.91 -6.63 1.97
CA ALA A 12 -11.01 -7.52 1.61
C ALA A 12 -12.20 -6.77 0.99
N ILE A 13 -12.44 -5.51 1.39
CA ILE A 13 -13.45 -4.66 0.76
C ILE A 13 -12.96 -4.14 -0.60
N ALA A 14 -11.69 -3.77 -0.72
CA ALA A 14 -11.08 -3.35 -1.98
C ALA A 14 -11.23 -4.45 -3.05
N ASP A 15 -10.90 -5.69 -2.72
CA ASP A 15 -11.06 -6.85 -3.62
C ASP A 15 -12.51 -6.98 -4.13
N ILE A 16 -13.50 -6.79 -3.23
CA ILE A 16 -14.93 -6.82 -3.60
C ILE A 16 -15.32 -5.61 -4.47
N LEU A 17 -14.78 -4.43 -4.20
CA LEU A 17 -15.04 -3.24 -5.02
C LEU A 17 -14.45 -3.40 -6.43
N ASP A 18 -13.27 -4.03 -6.53
CA ASP A 18 -12.63 -4.36 -7.81
C ASP A 18 -13.49 -5.38 -8.59
N GLU A 19 -13.99 -6.44 -7.94
CA GLU A 19 -14.91 -7.41 -8.55
C GLU A 19 -16.22 -6.78 -9.05
N LEU A 20 -16.66 -5.70 -8.41
CA LEU A 20 -17.87 -4.96 -8.78
C LEU A 20 -17.62 -3.85 -9.81
N ASP A 21 -16.38 -3.68 -10.29
CA ASP A 21 -15.96 -2.59 -11.16
C ASP A 21 -16.37 -1.20 -10.61
N ALA A 22 -16.26 -1.05 -9.29
CA ALA A 22 -16.66 0.18 -8.61
C ALA A 22 -15.59 1.26 -8.77
N ASN A 23 -16.00 2.51 -8.97
CA ASN A 23 -15.08 3.64 -9.00
C ASN A 23 -14.75 4.12 -7.57
N TYR A 24 -13.54 3.84 -7.09
CA TYR A 24 -13.14 4.18 -5.72
C TYR A 24 -11.68 4.64 -5.60
N ASP A 25 -11.42 5.43 -4.56
CA ASP A 25 -10.09 5.84 -4.14
C ASP A 25 -9.68 5.01 -2.92
N ASN A 26 -8.59 4.26 -3.04
CA ASN A 26 -8.07 3.42 -1.97
C ASN A 26 -6.99 4.16 -1.16
N LEU A 27 -7.33 4.57 0.06
CA LEU A 27 -6.42 5.29 0.96
C LEU A 27 -5.84 4.39 2.07
N LEU A 28 -6.00 3.07 1.97
CA LEU A 28 -5.44 2.11 2.92
C LEU A 28 -3.91 2.10 2.83
N ARG A 29 -3.21 1.84 3.94
CA ARG A 29 -1.73 1.69 3.90
C ARG A 29 -1.40 0.33 3.30
N GLY A 30 -0.40 0.22 2.42
CA GLY A 30 0.21 -1.05 2.02
C GLY A 30 -0.65 -1.92 1.09
N GLY A 31 -1.62 -1.32 0.39
CA GLY A 31 -2.53 -2.02 -0.52
C GLY A 31 -1.84 -2.88 -1.57
N GLY A 32 -2.57 -3.85 -2.14
CA GLY A 32 -2.09 -4.59 -3.31
C GLY A 32 -1.58 -3.62 -4.39
N ARG A 33 -2.34 -2.57 -4.66
CA ARG A 33 -1.97 -1.50 -5.60
C ARG A 33 -0.70 -0.74 -5.24
N GLU A 34 -0.51 -0.36 -3.96
CA GLU A 34 0.72 0.28 -3.49
C GLU A 34 1.94 -0.61 -3.75
N ARG A 35 1.80 -1.91 -3.46
CA ARG A 35 2.86 -2.89 -3.69
C ARG A 35 3.14 -3.10 -5.17
N GLU A 36 2.12 -3.07 -6.02
CA GLU A 36 2.28 -3.14 -7.47
C GLU A 36 3.07 -1.94 -8.02
N ILE A 37 2.71 -0.72 -7.59
CA ILE A 37 3.40 0.52 -7.99
C ILE A 37 4.83 0.51 -7.50
N ALA A 38 5.05 0.17 -6.22
CA ALA A 38 6.38 0.03 -5.65
C ALA A 38 7.20 -1.03 -6.37
N ALA A 39 6.59 -2.18 -6.74
CA ALA A 39 7.25 -3.24 -7.48
C ALA A 39 7.67 -2.80 -8.88
N ALA A 40 6.82 -2.05 -9.59
CA ALA A 40 7.13 -1.53 -10.91
C ALA A 40 8.26 -0.49 -10.87
N MET A 41 8.16 0.50 -9.98
CA MET A 41 9.23 1.49 -9.79
C MET A 41 10.53 0.83 -9.36
N HIS A 42 10.48 -0.12 -8.41
CA HIS A 42 11.64 -0.90 -7.97
C HIS A 42 12.28 -1.65 -9.13
N ALA A 43 11.50 -2.38 -9.93
CA ALA A 43 12.06 -3.21 -11.01
C ALA A 43 12.86 -2.38 -12.01
N VAL A 44 12.36 -1.18 -12.36
CA VAL A 44 13.06 -0.25 -13.24
C VAL A 44 14.28 0.38 -12.57
N LEU A 45 14.13 0.92 -11.35
CA LEU A 45 15.24 1.52 -10.61
C LEU A 45 16.37 0.51 -10.37
N ASN A 46 16.04 -0.77 -10.20
CA ASN A 46 17.01 -1.84 -10.02
C ASN A 46 17.80 -2.14 -11.31
N VAL A 47 17.21 -1.97 -12.49
CA VAL A 47 17.99 -2.02 -13.75
C VAL A 47 18.93 -0.81 -13.86
N LEU A 48 18.47 0.38 -13.48
CA LEU A 48 19.32 1.58 -13.46
C LEU A 48 20.47 1.47 -12.44
N ALA A 49 20.24 0.74 -11.35
CA ALA A 49 21.23 0.41 -10.34
C ALA A 49 22.25 -0.63 -10.84
N GLU A 50 21.76 -1.72 -11.43
CA GLU A 50 22.54 -2.88 -11.88
C GLU A 50 22.31 -3.18 -13.38
N PRO A 51 22.85 -2.34 -14.29
CA PRO A 51 22.62 -2.46 -15.74
C PRO A 51 23.14 -3.77 -16.34
N THR A 52 24.10 -4.42 -15.69
CA THR A 52 24.73 -5.67 -16.14
C THR A 52 23.97 -6.92 -15.70
N SER A 53 22.82 -6.77 -15.03
CA SER A 53 22.02 -7.89 -14.53
C SER A 53 20.90 -8.27 -15.50
N ALA A 54 21.08 -9.39 -16.21
CA ALA A 54 20.04 -9.99 -17.04
C ALA A 54 18.76 -10.34 -16.24
N LYS A 55 18.93 -10.70 -14.96
CA LYS A 55 17.80 -10.96 -14.05
C LYS A 55 16.99 -9.70 -13.79
N SER A 56 17.64 -8.56 -13.57
CA SER A 56 16.97 -7.28 -13.34
C SER A 56 16.21 -6.83 -14.60
N LEU A 57 16.78 -7.02 -15.79
CA LEU A 57 16.11 -6.74 -17.06
C LEU A 57 14.85 -7.58 -17.26
N ALA A 58 14.93 -8.89 -17.01
CA ALA A 58 13.78 -9.79 -17.09
C ALA A 58 12.66 -9.40 -16.11
N ALA A 59 13.04 -9.01 -14.88
CA ALA A 59 12.10 -8.55 -13.86
C ALA A 59 11.43 -7.22 -14.25
N ALA A 60 12.18 -6.24 -14.75
CA ALA A 60 11.63 -4.97 -15.25
C ALA A 60 10.64 -5.20 -16.40
N HIS A 61 10.98 -6.04 -17.37
CA HIS A 61 10.06 -6.40 -18.44
C HIS A 61 8.79 -7.08 -17.90
N ALA A 62 8.91 -8.00 -16.94
CA ALA A 62 7.76 -8.69 -16.35
C ALA A 62 6.82 -7.71 -15.64
N SER A 63 7.36 -6.80 -14.83
CA SER A 63 6.58 -5.78 -14.13
C SER A 63 5.90 -4.81 -15.10
N LEU A 64 6.59 -4.36 -16.16
CA LEU A 64 6.00 -3.48 -17.17
C LEU A 64 4.91 -4.17 -17.99
N ASN A 65 5.07 -5.44 -18.33
CA ASN A 65 4.03 -6.21 -19.00
C ASN A 65 2.78 -6.38 -18.10
N ALA A 66 2.98 -6.62 -16.81
CA ALA A 66 1.88 -6.71 -15.84
C ALA A 66 1.11 -5.39 -15.69
N LEU A 67 1.81 -4.25 -15.83
CA LEU A 67 1.18 -2.93 -15.91
C LEU A 67 0.51 -2.63 -17.26
N GLY A 68 0.72 -3.47 -18.28
CA GLY A 68 0.24 -3.21 -19.64
C GLY A 68 1.02 -2.12 -20.38
N HIS A 69 2.25 -1.81 -19.93
CA HIS A 69 3.05 -0.74 -20.51
C HIS A 69 3.50 -1.09 -21.95
N PRO A 70 3.38 -0.18 -22.95
CA PRO A 70 3.63 -0.50 -24.35
C PRO A 70 5.03 -1.02 -24.63
N ALA A 71 6.03 -0.56 -23.86
CA ALA A 71 7.41 -0.98 -24.04
C ALA A 71 7.65 -2.47 -23.75
N ALA A 72 6.77 -3.12 -23.00
CA ALA A 72 6.90 -4.54 -22.61
C ALA A 72 5.63 -5.37 -22.86
N LEU A 73 4.63 -4.80 -23.54
CA LEU A 73 3.37 -5.46 -23.84
C LEU A 73 3.61 -6.58 -24.87
N VAL A 74 3.30 -7.81 -24.49
CA VAL A 74 3.46 -8.99 -25.34
C VAL A 74 2.09 -9.63 -25.66
N PRO A 75 1.83 -10.05 -26.91
CA PRO A 75 0.62 -10.81 -27.24
C PRO A 75 0.52 -12.14 -26.47
N ASP A 76 -0.71 -12.59 -26.22
CA ASP A 76 -0.99 -13.82 -25.45
C ASP A 76 -0.90 -15.11 -26.30
N ASP A 77 0.15 -15.23 -27.11
CA ASP A 77 0.39 -16.34 -28.05
C ASP A 77 1.55 -17.26 -27.60
N GLY A 78 1.94 -17.17 -26.32
CA GLY A 78 3.09 -17.91 -25.75
C GLY A 78 4.44 -17.24 -25.98
N THR A 79 4.50 -16.10 -26.70
CA THR A 79 5.73 -15.32 -26.90
C THR A 79 6.31 -14.79 -25.59
N TYR A 80 5.48 -14.49 -24.59
CA TYR A 80 5.92 -13.97 -23.30
C TYR A 80 6.94 -14.89 -22.60
N GLN A 81 6.69 -16.21 -22.55
CA GLN A 81 7.58 -17.16 -21.87
C GLN A 81 8.93 -17.29 -22.58
N LYS A 82 8.92 -17.26 -23.92
CA LYS A 82 10.13 -17.29 -24.74
C LYS A 82 10.97 -16.03 -24.52
N LEU A 83 10.33 -14.86 -24.57
CA LEU A 83 11.00 -13.58 -24.37
C LEU A 83 11.59 -13.46 -22.96
N GLN A 84 10.88 -13.93 -21.93
CA GLN A 84 11.41 -14.02 -20.56
C GLN A 84 12.62 -14.95 -20.45
N THR A 85 12.65 -16.05 -21.21
CA THR A 85 13.79 -16.97 -21.26
C THR A 85 14.98 -16.33 -21.97
N LEU A 86 14.73 -15.61 -23.07
CA LEU A 86 15.74 -14.85 -23.81
C LEU A 86 16.37 -13.76 -22.93
N LEU A 87 15.56 -12.92 -22.27
CA LEU A 87 16.06 -11.86 -21.38
C LEU A 87 16.96 -12.40 -20.26
N LYS A 88 16.60 -13.53 -19.65
CA LYS A 88 17.41 -14.19 -18.62
C LYS A 88 18.70 -14.80 -19.15
N SER A 89 18.76 -15.08 -20.45
CA SER A 89 19.90 -15.72 -21.12
C SER A 89 20.83 -14.72 -21.82
N ILE A 90 20.59 -13.41 -21.69
CA ILE A 90 21.47 -12.38 -22.24
C ILE A 90 22.84 -12.45 -21.55
N HIS A 91 23.89 -12.69 -22.33
CA HIS A 91 25.25 -12.85 -21.82
C HIS A 91 25.97 -11.52 -21.58
N LYS A 92 25.60 -10.48 -22.33
CA LYS A 92 26.18 -9.13 -22.25
C LYS A 92 25.09 -8.07 -22.24
N PRO A 93 24.44 -7.81 -21.09
CA PRO A 93 23.36 -6.83 -20.98
C PRO A 93 23.75 -5.42 -21.42
N GLU A 94 25.01 -5.05 -21.25
CA GLU A 94 25.56 -3.77 -21.70
C GLU A 94 25.53 -3.61 -23.23
N LEU A 95 25.79 -4.66 -24.01
CA LEU A 95 25.68 -4.62 -25.48
C LEU A 95 24.22 -4.63 -25.93
N PHE A 96 23.34 -5.29 -25.18
CA PHE A 96 21.91 -5.29 -25.43
C PHE A 96 21.31 -3.89 -25.22
N LEU A 97 21.66 -3.23 -24.11
CA LEU A 97 21.15 -1.90 -23.78
C LEU A 97 21.83 -0.79 -24.56
N PHE A 98 23.12 -0.89 -24.87
CA PHE A 98 23.88 0.14 -25.56
C PHE A 98 24.75 -0.49 -26.67
N PRO A 99 24.13 -0.90 -27.78
CA PRO A 99 24.84 -1.46 -28.92
C PRO A 99 25.74 -0.41 -29.59
N TRP A 100 26.90 -0.83 -30.08
CA TRP A 100 27.82 0.02 -30.86
C TRP A 100 27.51 -0.11 -32.35
N GLU A 101 27.17 -1.32 -32.78
CA GLU A 101 26.68 -1.70 -34.10
C GLU A 101 25.27 -2.30 -33.98
N GLU A 102 24.42 -2.20 -35.02
CA GLU A 102 23.09 -2.82 -35.01
C GLU A 102 23.16 -4.34 -34.75
N ASP A 103 24.23 -5.00 -35.22
CA ASP A 103 24.47 -6.43 -35.01
C ASP A 103 24.80 -6.81 -33.54
N ASP A 104 25.15 -5.86 -32.68
CA ASP A 104 25.56 -6.15 -31.30
C ASP A 104 24.41 -6.65 -30.42
N VAL A 105 23.18 -6.24 -30.71
CA VAL A 105 21.97 -6.75 -30.05
C VAL A 105 21.83 -8.26 -30.26
N TYR A 106 22.15 -8.73 -31.47
CA TYR A 106 22.15 -10.15 -31.83
C TYR A 106 23.31 -10.90 -31.16
N ARG A 107 24.48 -10.26 -31.02
CA ARG A 107 25.64 -10.84 -30.32
C ARG A 107 25.42 -10.97 -28.81
N ALA A 108 24.54 -10.14 -28.23
CA ALA A 108 24.19 -10.22 -26.81
C ALA A 108 23.26 -11.40 -26.47
N LEU A 109 22.52 -11.89 -27.48
CA LEU A 109 21.59 -13.01 -27.38
C LEU A 109 22.28 -14.36 -27.69
N PRO A 110 21.82 -15.48 -27.11
CA PRO A 110 22.28 -16.81 -27.50
C PRO A 110 21.90 -17.12 -28.97
N ALA A 111 22.84 -17.71 -29.72
CA ALA A 111 22.76 -17.88 -31.17
C ALA A 111 21.53 -18.68 -31.64
N ASN A 112 20.83 -18.19 -32.68
CA ASN A 112 19.72 -18.85 -33.41
C ASN A 112 18.43 -19.15 -32.62
N ILE A 113 18.10 -18.37 -31.58
CA ILE A 113 16.90 -18.65 -30.75
C ILE A 113 15.76 -17.65 -30.97
N ALA A 114 16.04 -16.39 -31.33
CA ALA A 114 15.01 -15.35 -31.43
C ALA A 114 14.43 -15.19 -32.86
N SER A 115 13.11 -15.16 -32.95
CA SER A 115 12.37 -14.78 -34.15
C SER A 115 12.37 -13.26 -34.38
N GLU A 116 12.11 -12.82 -35.61
CA GLU A 116 12.02 -11.39 -35.98
C GLU A 116 11.01 -10.61 -35.12
N LYS A 117 9.92 -11.25 -34.72
CA LYS A 117 8.91 -10.68 -33.82
C LYS A 117 9.46 -10.45 -32.40
N GLU A 118 10.19 -11.42 -31.86
CA GLU A 118 10.78 -11.33 -30.51
C GLU A 118 11.88 -10.27 -30.47
N LEU A 119 12.67 -10.15 -31.53
CA LEU A 119 13.69 -9.12 -31.67
C LEU A 119 13.08 -7.71 -31.66
N ALA A 120 12.00 -7.48 -32.42
CA ALA A 120 11.32 -6.18 -32.43
C ALA A 120 10.75 -5.79 -31.04
N LEU A 121 10.24 -6.76 -30.28
CA LEU A 121 9.79 -6.53 -28.91
C LEU A 121 10.96 -6.19 -27.96
N LEU A 122 12.08 -6.90 -28.10
CA LEU A 122 13.28 -6.66 -27.31
C LEU A 122 13.92 -5.30 -27.62
N GLU A 123 13.96 -4.89 -28.89
CA GLU A 123 14.44 -3.56 -29.31
C GLU A 123 13.56 -2.45 -28.74
N LYS A 124 12.23 -2.63 -28.78
CA LYS A 124 11.28 -1.67 -28.18
C LYS A 124 11.52 -1.52 -26.68
N PHE A 125 11.69 -2.64 -25.97
CA PHE A 125 12.01 -2.64 -24.55
C PHE A 125 13.37 -1.99 -24.26
N ALA A 126 14.41 -2.32 -25.04
CA ALA A 126 15.74 -1.74 -24.91
C ALA A 126 15.71 -0.23 -25.13
N GLY A 127 15.02 0.26 -26.16
CA GLY A 127 14.86 1.69 -26.44
C GLY A 127 14.20 2.44 -25.30
N PHE A 128 13.16 1.86 -24.68
CA PHE A 128 12.55 2.43 -23.48
C PHE A 128 13.53 2.49 -22.30
N MET A 129 14.25 1.40 -22.03
CA MET A 129 15.26 1.39 -20.97
C MET A 129 16.37 2.42 -21.21
N GLN A 130 16.84 2.57 -22.45
CA GLN A 130 17.81 3.59 -22.83
C GLN A 130 17.31 5.01 -22.54
N GLN A 131 16.03 5.31 -22.79
CA GLN A 131 15.43 6.60 -22.44
C GLN A 131 15.50 6.84 -20.92
N LEU A 132 15.13 5.83 -20.13
CA LEU A 132 15.20 5.92 -18.66
C LEU A 132 16.63 6.06 -18.13
N PHE A 133 17.62 5.44 -18.78
CA PHE A 133 19.03 5.63 -18.44
C PHE A 133 19.50 7.08 -18.61
N ARG A 134 18.88 7.88 -19.49
CA ARG A 134 19.19 9.30 -19.64
C ARG A 134 18.78 10.12 -18.41
N LEU A 135 17.83 9.62 -17.62
CA LEU A 135 17.35 10.25 -16.38
C LEU A 135 18.25 9.92 -15.18
N ARG A 136 19.12 8.90 -15.28
CA ARG A 136 20.00 8.44 -14.19
C ARG A 136 20.84 9.55 -13.50
N PRO A 137 21.30 10.63 -14.17
CA PRO A 137 22.03 11.71 -13.51
C PRO A 137 21.21 12.55 -12.53
N LEU A 138 19.87 12.47 -12.59
CA LEU A 138 18.98 13.24 -11.72
C LEU A 138 19.12 12.81 -10.25
N PRO A 139 18.84 13.72 -9.30
CA PRO A 139 18.56 13.36 -7.91
C PRO A 139 17.51 12.25 -7.80
N ILE A 140 17.54 11.46 -6.73
CA ILE A 140 16.68 10.28 -6.64
C ILE A 140 15.18 10.60 -6.64
N ASP A 141 14.77 11.72 -6.02
CA ASP A 141 13.40 12.22 -6.10
C ASP A 141 13.03 12.57 -7.53
N ASP A 142 13.83 13.40 -8.21
CA ASP A 142 13.55 13.81 -9.59
C ASP A 142 13.52 12.61 -10.55
N LEU A 143 14.43 11.64 -10.37
CA LEU A 143 14.43 10.38 -11.12
C LEU A 143 13.15 9.58 -10.87
N ALA A 144 12.72 9.47 -9.61
CA ALA A 144 11.53 8.71 -9.23
C ALA A 144 10.23 9.42 -9.65
N LEU A 145 10.18 10.76 -9.64
CA LEU A 145 9.07 11.55 -10.16
C LEU A 145 8.94 11.35 -11.67
N ALA A 146 10.02 11.53 -12.42
CA ALA A 146 10.03 11.33 -13.87
C ALA A 146 9.67 9.88 -14.24
N LEU A 147 10.11 8.90 -13.43
CA LEU A 147 9.69 7.51 -13.60
C LEU A 147 8.20 7.32 -13.30
N GLY A 148 7.67 7.96 -12.26
CA GLY A 148 6.25 7.94 -11.95
C GLY A 148 5.39 8.48 -13.10
N ASP A 149 5.83 9.59 -13.70
CA ASP A 149 5.19 10.16 -14.89
C ASP A 149 5.22 9.19 -16.07
N GLU A 150 6.40 8.66 -16.40
CA GLU A 150 6.54 7.74 -17.53
C GLU A 150 5.68 6.48 -17.37
N LEU A 151 5.60 5.94 -16.15
CA LEU A 151 4.89 4.69 -15.88
C LEU A 151 3.38 4.87 -15.68
N PHE A 152 2.94 6.00 -15.11
CA PHE A 152 1.57 6.14 -14.59
C PHE A 152 0.82 7.38 -15.09
N ALA A 153 1.48 8.38 -15.68
CA ALA A 153 0.78 9.53 -16.26
C ALA A 153 0.14 9.22 -17.64
N TYR A 154 0.50 8.09 -18.26
CA TYR A 154 -0.05 7.65 -19.56
C TYR A 154 -0.92 6.39 -19.41
N ASN A 155 -2.16 6.43 -19.93
CA ASN A 155 -3.00 5.24 -20.10
C ASN A 155 -3.22 4.97 -21.60
N LEU A 156 -2.90 3.76 -22.06
CA LEU A 156 -2.88 3.38 -23.48
C LEU A 156 -4.04 2.49 -23.93
N ASN A 157 -5.02 2.18 -23.08
CA ASN A 157 -6.06 1.19 -23.41
C ASN A 157 -7.52 1.67 -23.26
N SER A 158 -7.81 2.97 -23.36
CA SER A 158 -9.20 3.42 -23.51
C SER A 158 -9.33 4.71 -24.33
N ASP A 159 -10.40 4.83 -25.10
CA ASP A 159 -10.78 6.04 -25.89
C ASP A 159 -11.04 7.29 -25.03
N THR A 160 -10.85 7.20 -23.71
CA THR A 160 -10.94 8.28 -22.73
C THR A 160 -9.75 8.21 -21.77
N PRO A 161 -8.88 9.24 -21.71
CA PRO A 161 -7.72 9.23 -20.81
C PRO A 161 -8.18 9.33 -19.35
N THR A 162 -8.33 8.20 -18.67
CA THR A 162 -8.44 8.14 -17.22
C THR A 162 -7.04 8.07 -16.63
N ILE A 163 -6.52 9.22 -16.19
CA ILE A 163 -5.32 9.28 -15.35
C ILE A 163 -5.72 8.63 -14.01
N HIS A 164 -5.01 7.58 -13.61
CA HIS A 164 -5.13 7.06 -12.25
C HIS A 164 -4.34 8.00 -11.33
N GLU A 165 -4.93 9.16 -11.02
CA GLU A 165 -4.32 10.20 -10.15
C GLU A 165 -3.84 9.58 -8.82
N ALA A 166 -4.52 8.54 -8.33
CA ALA A 166 -4.13 7.76 -7.16
C ALA A 166 -2.80 7.01 -7.34
N ASP A 167 -2.56 6.40 -8.51
CA ASP A 167 -1.32 5.66 -8.77
C ASP A 167 -0.13 6.62 -8.89
N LEU A 168 -0.32 7.74 -9.58
CA LEU A 168 0.68 8.79 -9.70
C LEU A 168 1.00 9.43 -8.34
N ALA A 169 -0.02 9.64 -7.49
CA ALA A 169 0.19 10.12 -6.12
C ALA A 169 1.03 9.14 -5.28
N ILE A 170 0.83 7.83 -5.42
CA ILE A 170 1.66 6.82 -4.76
C ILE A 170 3.09 6.86 -5.30
N ALA A 171 3.28 6.98 -6.62
CA ALA A 171 4.60 7.10 -7.23
C ALA A 171 5.37 8.34 -6.74
N TYR A 172 4.68 9.48 -6.62
CA TYR A 172 5.26 10.70 -6.05
C TYR A 172 5.56 10.56 -4.56
N HIS A 173 4.71 9.87 -3.81
CA HIS A 173 4.99 9.55 -2.42
C HIS A 173 6.24 8.67 -2.28
N ILE A 174 6.43 7.68 -3.17
CA ILE A 174 7.67 6.90 -3.25
C ILE A 174 8.86 7.82 -3.52
N ALA A 175 8.76 8.76 -4.46
CA ALA A 175 9.84 9.71 -4.76
C ALA A 175 10.24 10.55 -3.53
N THR A 176 9.25 11.10 -2.80
CA THR A 176 9.53 11.85 -1.57
C THR A 176 10.14 10.97 -0.47
N THR A 177 9.70 9.71 -0.36
CA THR A 177 10.24 8.74 0.60
C THR A 177 11.70 8.41 0.28
N LEU A 178 12.04 8.19 -1.00
CA LEU A 178 13.41 7.92 -1.44
C LEU A 178 14.35 9.09 -1.14
N ARG A 179 13.88 10.33 -1.29
CA ARG A 179 14.62 11.53 -0.86
C ARG A 179 14.83 11.57 0.65
N GLN A 180 13.79 11.34 1.45
CA GLN A 180 13.92 11.32 2.90
C GLN A 180 14.96 10.29 3.36
N TRP A 181 14.96 9.09 2.76
CA TRP A 181 15.98 8.08 3.03
C TRP A 181 17.38 8.52 2.62
N ARG A 182 17.52 9.22 1.48
CA ARG A 182 18.78 9.80 1.04
C ARG A 182 19.31 10.86 2.01
N ASP A 183 18.43 11.71 2.53
CA ASP A 183 18.79 12.78 3.46
C ASP A 183 19.24 12.22 4.81
N ILE A 184 18.59 11.15 5.28
CA ILE A 184 18.96 10.43 6.51
C ILE A 184 20.25 9.63 6.32
N HIS A 185 20.46 9.06 5.12
CA HIS A 185 21.60 8.23 4.78
C HIS A 185 22.35 8.74 3.53
N PRO A 186 23.20 9.77 3.66
CA PRO A 186 23.91 10.37 2.52
C PRO A 186 24.82 9.40 1.76
N ASP A 187 25.29 8.36 2.45
CA ASP A 187 26.20 7.35 1.89
C ASP A 187 25.50 6.34 0.99
N TRP A 188 24.18 6.17 1.12
CA TRP A 188 23.43 5.24 0.28
C TRP A 188 23.61 5.58 -1.19
N ARG A 189 23.45 4.63 -2.08
CA ARG A 189 23.45 4.83 -3.54
C ARG A 189 22.14 4.28 -4.10
N LEU A 190 21.97 4.39 -5.41
CA LEU A 190 20.75 3.90 -6.07
C LEU A 190 20.46 2.41 -5.75
N PRO A 191 21.46 1.50 -5.71
CA PRO A 191 21.22 0.11 -5.31
C PRO A 191 20.62 -0.02 -3.90
N ASP A 192 21.14 0.71 -2.91
CA ASP A 192 20.66 0.65 -1.52
C ASP A 192 19.21 1.15 -1.41
N LEU A 193 18.90 2.25 -2.10
CA LEU A 193 17.54 2.80 -2.13
C LEU A 193 16.55 1.90 -2.87
N ALA A 194 16.97 1.27 -3.98
CA ALA A 194 16.17 0.30 -4.70
C ALA A 194 15.87 -0.94 -3.83
N ALA A 195 16.87 -1.44 -3.08
CA ALA A 195 16.69 -2.55 -2.15
C ALA A 195 15.70 -2.22 -1.01
N GLU A 196 15.68 -0.98 -0.55
CA GLU A 196 14.70 -0.52 0.44
C GLU A 196 13.28 -0.44 -0.13
N LEU A 197 13.15 -0.02 -1.40
CA LEU A 197 11.87 -0.03 -2.11
C LEU A 197 11.36 -1.46 -2.39
N ASP A 198 12.25 -2.43 -2.62
CA ASP A 198 11.89 -3.86 -2.69
C ASP A 198 11.22 -4.35 -1.39
N GLY A 199 11.66 -3.82 -0.24
CA GLY A 199 11.02 -4.09 1.05
C GLY A 199 9.53 -3.73 1.05
N ILE A 200 9.16 -2.63 0.39
CA ILE A 200 7.77 -2.20 0.24
C ILE A 200 7.06 -3.09 -0.79
N ALA A 201 7.65 -3.31 -1.96
CA ALA A 201 7.10 -4.14 -3.03
C ALA A 201 6.75 -5.57 -2.54
N THR A 202 7.63 -6.15 -1.72
CA THR A 202 7.46 -7.49 -1.12
C THR A 202 6.56 -7.50 0.12
N GLY A 203 6.11 -6.34 0.59
CA GLY A 203 5.28 -6.20 1.80
C GLY A 203 6.03 -6.43 3.11
N ARG A 204 7.37 -6.51 3.09
CA ARG A 204 8.22 -6.57 4.29
C ARG A 204 8.25 -5.24 5.04
N ARG A 205 8.03 -4.14 4.32
CA ARG A 205 7.91 -2.77 4.80
C ARG A 205 6.66 -2.13 4.19
N THR A 206 6.24 -1.01 4.75
CA THR A 206 5.13 -0.21 4.25
C THR A 206 5.64 1.18 3.94
N LEU A 207 5.11 1.84 2.91
CA LEU A 207 5.46 3.25 2.69
C LEU A 207 5.11 4.07 3.94
N PRO A 208 6.06 4.87 4.46
CA PRO A 208 5.78 5.79 5.55
C PRO A 208 4.66 6.73 5.13
N SER A 209 3.42 6.53 5.62
CA SER A 209 2.29 7.36 5.20
C SER A 209 2.16 8.60 6.09
N GLY A 210 2.05 9.78 5.46
CA GLY A 210 1.34 10.90 6.06
C GLY A 210 -0.16 10.62 6.19
N THR A 211 -0.90 11.51 6.82
CA THR A 211 -2.37 11.53 6.73
C THR A 211 -2.81 11.94 5.32
N PRO A 212 -3.97 11.50 4.81
CA PRO A 212 -4.43 11.91 3.47
C PRO A 212 -4.50 13.43 3.26
N ASP A 213 -4.71 14.18 4.35
CA ASP A 213 -4.70 15.64 4.40
C ASP A 213 -3.32 16.23 4.10
N ASP A 214 -2.23 15.54 4.50
CA ASP A 214 -0.84 15.97 4.22
C ASP A 214 -0.51 15.98 2.73
N TYR A 215 -1.35 15.34 1.89
CA TYR A 215 -1.21 15.28 0.43
C TYR A 215 -2.29 16.05 -0.31
N GLY A 216 -3.13 16.83 0.39
CA GLY A 216 -4.18 17.64 -0.24
C GLY A 216 -5.29 16.82 -0.91
N TYR A 217 -5.56 15.59 -0.43
CA TYR A 217 -6.66 14.79 -0.96
C TYR A 217 -8.02 15.42 -0.62
N GLU A 218 -8.78 15.76 -1.66
CA GLU A 218 -10.18 16.18 -1.53
C GLU A 218 -11.15 15.11 -2.05
N PRO A 219 -12.18 14.72 -1.28
CA PRO A 219 -13.20 13.79 -1.75
C PRO A 219 -13.94 14.28 -2.99
N GLN A 220 -13.88 13.52 -4.09
CA GLN A 220 -14.58 13.86 -5.32
C GLN A 220 -16.02 13.30 -5.36
N PRO A 221 -17.00 14.05 -5.92
CA PRO A 221 -18.34 13.55 -6.16
C PRO A 221 -18.35 12.32 -7.09
N GLY A 222 -19.18 11.33 -6.78
CA GLY A 222 -19.36 10.13 -7.61
C GLY A 222 -18.31 9.03 -7.42
N ARG A 223 -17.29 9.23 -6.57
CA ARG A 223 -16.28 8.23 -6.23
C ARG A 223 -16.42 7.75 -4.79
N ILE A 224 -16.12 6.48 -4.55
CA ILE A 224 -16.12 5.91 -3.20
C ILE A 224 -14.73 6.11 -2.59
N THR A 225 -14.61 6.78 -1.44
CA THR A 225 -13.34 6.75 -0.69
C THR A 225 -13.31 5.56 0.26
N LEU A 226 -12.32 4.67 0.15
CA LEU A 226 -12.07 3.56 1.08
C LEU A 226 -10.86 3.90 1.95
N THR A 227 -11.06 4.03 3.27
CA THR A 227 -9.98 4.42 4.19
C THR A 227 -10.21 3.86 5.60
N THR A 228 -9.20 3.96 6.47
CA THR A 228 -9.36 3.62 7.89
C THR A 228 -9.99 4.76 8.66
N GLN A 229 -10.65 4.47 9.80
CA GLN A 229 -11.21 5.49 10.68
C GLN A 229 -10.17 6.53 11.13
N HIS A 230 -8.91 6.11 11.33
CA HIS A 230 -7.81 7.00 11.71
C HIS A 230 -7.44 8.00 10.59
N LYS A 231 -7.38 7.52 9.35
CA LYS A 231 -7.03 8.32 8.17
C LYS A 231 -8.17 9.23 7.70
N ALA A 232 -9.39 9.04 8.22
CA ALA A 232 -10.54 9.86 7.87
C ALA A 232 -10.59 11.21 8.60
N LYS A 233 -9.70 11.45 9.57
CA LYS A 233 -9.64 12.72 10.31
C LYS A 233 -9.40 13.88 9.35
N GLY A 234 -10.18 14.95 9.49
CA GLY A 234 -10.09 16.15 8.64
C GLY A 234 -10.96 16.09 7.38
N LEU A 235 -11.32 14.89 6.92
CA LEU A 235 -12.14 14.69 5.72
C LEU A 235 -13.63 14.55 6.07
N GLU A 236 -14.53 14.85 5.13
CA GLU A 236 -15.97 14.71 5.32
C GLU A 236 -16.66 14.28 4.02
N TRP A 237 -17.74 13.50 4.13
CA TRP A 237 -18.49 12.96 3.00
C TRP A 237 -19.99 13.04 3.22
N ASP A 238 -20.77 13.09 2.13
CA ASP A 238 -22.23 13.04 2.21
C ASP A 238 -22.75 11.75 2.86
N THR A 239 -22.17 10.62 2.49
CA THR A 239 -22.54 9.29 3.00
C THR A 239 -21.32 8.56 3.54
N VAL A 240 -21.42 8.05 4.76
CA VAL A 240 -20.36 7.28 5.43
C VAL A 240 -20.87 5.90 5.85
N PHE A 241 -20.11 4.87 5.51
CA PHE A 241 -20.31 3.51 5.99
C PHE A 241 -19.22 3.18 7.02
N LEU A 242 -19.61 3.03 8.29
CA LEU A 242 -18.75 2.50 9.35
C LEU A 242 -18.92 0.98 9.39
N VAL A 243 -17.91 0.26 8.89
CA VAL A 243 -17.97 -1.19 8.72
C VAL A 243 -17.26 -1.91 9.85
N GLY A 244 -17.75 -3.08 10.24
CA GLY A 244 -17.05 -3.97 11.18
C GLY A 244 -17.01 -3.46 12.62
N ILE A 245 -18.06 -2.77 13.07
CA ILE A 245 -18.15 -2.29 14.46
C ILE A 245 -18.66 -3.43 15.36
N ASP A 246 -17.74 -4.24 15.85
CA ASP A 246 -18.01 -5.36 16.77
C ASP A 246 -17.30 -5.20 18.12
N GLY A 247 -17.58 -6.12 19.05
CA GLY A 247 -17.02 -6.12 20.40
C GLY A 247 -15.53 -6.48 20.47
N GLY A 248 -14.95 -6.99 19.39
CA GLY A 248 -13.50 -7.15 19.25
C GLY A 248 -12.83 -5.82 18.87
N TRP A 249 -13.49 -5.01 18.04
CA TRP A 249 -13.04 -3.65 17.70
C TRP A 249 -13.32 -2.64 18.81
N ILE A 250 -14.49 -2.65 19.46
CA ILE A 250 -14.81 -1.77 20.59
C ILE A 250 -15.22 -2.63 21.79
N PRO A 251 -14.28 -2.94 22.70
CA PRO A 251 -14.55 -3.79 23.84
C PRO A 251 -15.57 -3.15 24.77
N GLY A 252 -16.49 -3.99 25.27
CA GLY A 252 -17.59 -3.54 26.13
C GLY A 252 -17.30 -3.58 27.63
N SER A 253 -16.21 -4.23 28.03
CA SER A 253 -15.81 -4.44 29.43
C SER A 253 -14.30 -4.66 29.53
N LEU A 254 -13.76 -4.64 30.75
CA LEU A 254 -12.32 -4.85 31.00
C LEU A 254 -11.90 -6.31 30.87
N ASP A 255 -12.84 -7.25 31.01
CA ASP A 255 -12.64 -8.68 30.79
C ASP A 255 -12.86 -9.11 29.33
N ALA A 256 -13.11 -8.14 28.45
CA ALA A 256 -13.27 -8.40 27.02
C ALA A 256 -11.93 -8.77 26.38
N TYR A 257 -11.98 -9.21 25.13
CA TYR A 257 -10.77 -9.51 24.37
C TYR A 257 -10.06 -8.22 23.94
N PHE A 258 -8.80 -8.07 24.34
CA PHE A 258 -7.91 -7.00 23.89
C PHE A 258 -6.84 -7.56 22.97
N MET A 259 -6.67 -6.95 21.80
CA MET A 259 -5.70 -7.38 20.81
C MET A 259 -4.28 -7.13 21.36
N GLY A 260 -3.44 -8.17 21.38
CA GLY A 260 -2.05 -8.09 21.84
C GLY A 260 -1.83 -8.38 23.32
N VAL A 261 -2.90 -8.56 24.11
CA VAL A 261 -2.81 -8.96 25.52
C VAL A 261 -2.92 -10.48 25.61
N SER A 262 -1.99 -11.10 26.36
CA SER A 262 -1.97 -12.55 26.57
C SER A 262 -2.42 -12.88 27.99
N ASP A 263 -3.56 -13.56 28.11
CA ASP A 263 -4.08 -14.03 29.40
C ASP A 263 -3.09 -14.97 30.13
N ILE A 264 -2.18 -15.60 29.39
CA ILE A 264 -1.17 -16.54 29.92
C ILE A 264 -0.19 -15.82 30.87
N ILE A 265 0.07 -14.53 30.63
CA ILE A 265 1.07 -13.75 31.39
C ILE A 265 0.40 -12.99 32.55
N GLY A 266 -0.92 -13.08 32.71
CA GLY A 266 -1.66 -12.46 33.81
C GLY A 266 -1.88 -10.95 33.64
N GLY A 267 -1.74 -10.42 32.42
CA GLY A 267 -1.97 -9.00 32.11
C GLY A 267 -1.19 -8.53 30.88
N ASP A 268 -1.21 -7.23 30.62
CA ASP A 268 -0.36 -6.60 29.60
C ASP A 268 1.01 -6.25 30.20
N PRO A 269 2.09 -6.97 29.82
CA PRO A 269 3.43 -6.70 30.35
C PRO A 269 3.92 -5.29 30.02
N THR A 270 3.50 -4.76 28.87
CA THR A 270 3.88 -3.42 28.42
C THR A 270 3.25 -2.38 29.32
N ALA A 271 1.96 -2.55 29.65
CA ALA A 271 1.25 -1.66 30.57
C ALA A 271 1.90 -1.67 31.97
N GLU A 272 2.26 -2.86 32.46
CA GLU A 272 2.88 -3.02 33.77
C GLU A 272 4.26 -2.34 33.85
N VAL A 273 5.11 -2.55 32.84
CA VAL A 273 6.43 -1.89 32.75
C VAL A 273 6.28 -0.37 32.63
N MET A 274 5.32 0.11 31.84
CA MET A 274 5.08 1.55 31.66
C MET A 274 4.58 2.20 32.95
N ALA A 275 3.70 1.55 33.71
CA ALA A 275 3.22 2.05 34.99
C ALA A 275 4.37 2.13 36.02
N GLN A 276 5.21 1.09 36.10
CA GLN A 276 6.39 1.10 36.97
C GLN A 276 7.38 2.22 36.57
N LEU A 277 7.63 2.39 35.27
CA LEU A 277 8.53 3.43 34.77
C LEU A 277 8.01 4.84 35.10
N ARG A 278 6.72 5.11 34.86
CA ARG A 278 6.10 6.40 35.20
C ARG A 278 6.15 6.69 36.69
N TYR A 279 5.90 5.69 37.52
CA TYR A 279 5.99 5.82 38.97
C TYR A 279 7.41 6.21 39.40
N VAL A 280 8.44 5.55 38.87
CA VAL A 280 9.85 5.86 39.18
C VAL A 280 10.23 7.26 38.68
N MET A 281 9.79 7.66 37.49
CA MET A 281 10.19 8.93 36.88
C MET A 281 9.45 10.15 37.43
N PHE A 282 8.16 9.99 37.74
CA PHE A 282 7.25 11.12 38.00
C PHE A 282 6.51 11.00 39.33
N GLY A 283 6.67 9.90 40.08
CA GLY A 283 5.87 9.64 41.28
C GLY A 283 4.39 9.42 41.00
N ASP A 284 4.02 9.29 39.73
CA ASP A 284 2.66 9.13 39.24
C ASP A 284 2.50 7.74 38.65
N ALA A 285 1.56 6.97 39.18
CA ALA A 285 1.25 5.66 38.63
C ALA A 285 0.43 5.78 37.33
N GLY A 286 -0.17 6.94 37.03
CA GLY A 286 -1.03 7.15 35.86
C GLY A 286 -2.24 6.22 35.84
N LEU A 287 -2.58 5.63 36.99
CA LEU A 287 -3.62 4.62 37.14
C LEU A 287 -4.96 5.28 37.43
N TYR A 288 -6.04 4.69 36.91
CA TYR A 288 -7.37 5.01 37.39
C TYR A 288 -7.49 4.57 38.87
N PRO A 289 -8.11 5.38 39.76
CA PRO A 289 -8.21 5.03 41.17
C PRO A 289 -8.80 3.63 41.39
N GLY A 290 -8.07 2.77 42.11
CA GLY A 290 -8.48 1.40 42.42
C GLY A 290 -8.36 0.40 41.27
N ARG A 291 -7.58 0.71 40.21
CA ARG A 291 -7.35 -0.16 39.06
C ARG A 291 -5.90 -0.59 38.94
N THR A 292 -5.70 -1.78 38.39
CA THR A 292 -4.38 -2.28 37.97
C THR A 292 -3.86 -1.54 36.73
N ALA A 293 -2.58 -1.68 36.41
CA ALA A 293 -2.00 -1.11 35.17
C ALA A 293 -2.65 -1.68 33.91
N THR A 294 -2.93 -2.98 33.91
CA THR A 294 -3.62 -3.66 32.80
C THR A 294 -5.05 -3.13 32.63
N GLU A 295 -5.83 -3.03 33.72
CA GLU A 295 -7.19 -2.46 33.64
C GLU A 295 -7.17 -1.00 33.17
N SER A 296 -6.18 -0.22 33.62
CA SER A 296 -6.03 1.18 33.19
C SER A 296 -5.74 1.28 31.69
N ALA A 297 -4.83 0.44 31.18
CA ALA A 297 -4.57 0.33 29.74
C ALA A 297 -5.81 -0.11 28.95
N HIS A 298 -6.59 -1.06 29.49
CA HIS A 298 -7.86 -1.49 28.88
C HIS A 298 -8.87 -0.33 28.79
N ILE A 299 -8.99 0.49 29.85
CA ILE A 299 -9.86 1.69 29.84
C ILE A 299 -9.39 2.67 28.78
N ASP A 300 -8.08 2.91 28.66
CA ASP A 300 -7.54 3.83 27.66
C ASP A 300 -7.80 3.34 26.23
N ILE A 301 -7.62 2.03 25.98
CA ILE A 301 -7.93 1.42 24.69
C ILE A 301 -9.42 1.54 24.34
N ILE A 302 -10.32 1.26 25.28
CA ILE A 302 -11.77 1.43 25.08
C ILE A 302 -12.08 2.90 24.78
N SER A 303 -11.53 3.81 25.57
CA SER A 303 -11.75 5.25 25.41
C SER A 303 -11.27 5.74 24.05
N GLU A 304 -10.11 5.29 23.59
CA GLU A 304 -9.57 5.66 22.29
C GLU A 304 -10.41 5.10 21.13
N ARG A 305 -10.85 3.84 21.23
CA ARG A 305 -11.76 3.23 20.23
C ARG A 305 -13.11 3.95 20.17
N LEU A 306 -13.62 4.43 21.29
CA LEU A 306 -14.83 5.27 21.33
C LEU A 306 -14.59 6.66 20.71
N ARG A 307 -13.43 7.29 20.94
CA ARG A 307 -13.05 8.54 20.27
C ARG A 307 -12.95 8.35 18.75
N LEU A 308 -12.33 7.25 18.29
CA LEU A 308 -12.25 6.92 16.86
C LEU A 308 -13.62 6.69 16.24
N LEU A 309 -14.52 6.00 16.96
CA LEU A 309 -15.91 5.85 16.52
C LEU A 309 -16.58 7.22 16.38
N TYR A 310 -16.43 8.11 17.37
CA TYR A 310 -16.95 9.47 17.31
C TYR A 310 -16.38 10.26 16.11
N VAL A 311 -15.06 10.17 15.87
CA VAL A 311 -14.44 10.77 14.68
C VAL A 311 -15.10 10.24 13.42
N GLY A 312 -15.27 8.92 13.28
CA GLY A 312 -15.93 8.28 12.15
C GLY A 312 -17.38 8.74 11.95
N ILE A 313 -18.16 8.85 13.01
CA ILE A 313 -19.55 9.33 13.00
C ILE A 313 -19.62 10.77 12.47
N THR A 314 -18.74 11.64 12.97
CA THR A 314 -18.71 13.06 12.60
C THR A 314 -18.19 13.33 11.19
N ARG A 315 -17.73 12.32 10.44
CA ARG A 315 -17.34 12.50 9.03
C ARG A 315 -18.55 12.53 8.08
N ALA A 316 -19.73 12.11 8.55
CA ALA A 316 -20.94 12.02 7.73
C ALA A 316 -21.73 13.33 7.72
N LYS A 317 -22.04 13.88 6.54
CA LYS A 317 -22.87 15.08 6.38
C LYS A 317 -24.36 14.78 6.28
N ARG A 318 -24.74 13.68 5.63
CA ARG A 318 -26.15 13.37 5.31
C ARG A 318 -26.58 11.99 5.78
N HIS A 319 -25.83 10.95 5.43
CA HIS A 319 -26.19 9.57 5.73
C HIS A 319 -25.05 8.85 6.46
N LEU A 320 -25.42 8.10 7.49
CA LEU A 320 -24.51 7.30 8.29
C LEU A 320 -25.04 5.88 8.39
N TYR A 321 -24.23 4.91 8.00
CA TYR A 321 -24.54 3.48 8.10
C TYR A 321 -23.56 2.82 9.05
N PHE A 322 -24.08 2.02 9.98
CA PHE A 322 -23.28 1.12 10.82
C PHE A 322 -23.50 -0.32 10.39
N THR A 323 -22.41 -1.07 10.26
CA THR A 323 -22.51 -2.51 10.00
C THR A 323 -21.64 -3.29 10.98
N ARG A 324 -22.09 -4.52 11.27
CA ARG A 324 -21.33 -5.51 12.03
C ARG A 324 -21.49 -6.87 11.41
N SER A 325 -20.50 -7.72 11.59
CA SER A 325 -20.59 -9.14 11.23
C SER A 325 -21.04 -9.95 12.45
N ARG A 326 -21.72 -11.08 12.22
CA ARG A 326 -22.06 -12.05 13.28
C ARG A 326 -20.90 -13.00 13.59
N ALA A 327 -20.06 -13.26 12.59
CA ALA A 327 -18.84 -14.04 12.72
C ALA A 327 -17.74 -13.35 11.92
N THR A 328 -16.51 -13.45 12.43
CA THR A 328 -15.31 -12.96 11.77
C THR A 328 -14.34 -14.13 11.62
N ARG A 329 -13.83 -14.32 10.41
CA ARG A 329 -12.83 -15.36 10.15
C ARG A 329 -11.46 -14.85 10.58
N THR A 330 -10.83 -15.52 11.54
CA THR A 330 -9.44 -15.24 11.93
C THR A 330 -8.62 -16.49 11.63
N TYR A 331 -7.60 -16.37 10.77
CA TYR A 331 -6.93 -17.51 10.16
C TYR A 331 -7.91 -18.49 9.49
N ALA A 332 -8.00 -19.72 10.00
CA ALA A 332 -8.85 -20.79 9.47
C ALA A 332 -10.09 -21.08 10.32
N LYS A 333 -10.36 -20.30 11.38
CA LYS A 333 -11.51 -20.52 12.27
C LYS A 333 -12.46 -19.32 12.26
N ASP A 334 -13.74 -19.62 12.18
CA ASP A 334 -14.79 -18.64 12.40
C ASP A 334 -14.94 -18.40 13.90
N ARG A 335 -14.81 -17.13 14.29
CA ARG A 335 -15.07 -16.70 15.66
C ARG A 335 -16.37 -15.90 15.66
N GLU A 336 -17.27 -16.25 16.57
CA GLU A 336 -18.48 -15.45 16.78
C GLU A 336 -18.07 -14.05 17.26
N ALA A 337 -18.57 -13.04 16.56
CA ALA A 337 -18.28 -11.65 16.85
C ALA A 337 -19.41 -11.10 17.74
N LYS A 338 -19.08 -10.86 19.01
CA LYS A 338 -20.01 -10.20 19.95
C LYS A 338 -20.35 -8.81 19.43
N SER A 339 -21.57 -8.35 19.65
CA SER A 339 -21.93 -6.96 19.33
C SER A 339 -21.15 -6.00 20.23
N ALA A 340 -20.69 -4.88 19.68
CA ALA A 340 -20.15 -3.79 20.49
C ALA A 340 -21.27 -3.22 21.38
N THR A 341 -20.97 -2.95 22.66
CA THR A 341 -21.95 -2.38 23.61
C THR A 341 -22.52 -1.05 23.10
N VAL A 342 -21.67 -0.23 22.47
CA VAL A 342 -22.04 1.08 21.92
C VAL A 342 -23.12 0.98 20.82
N MET A 343 -23.17 -0.12 20.06
CA MET A 343 -24.22 -0.33 19.05
C MET A 343 -25.60 -0.42 19.69
N GLY A 344 -25.70 -1.06 20.86
CA GLY A 344 -26.96 -1.12 21.62
C GLY A 344 -27.37 0.25 22.19
N VAL A 345 -26.40 1.07 22.60
CA VAL A 345 -26.64 2.45 23.06
C VAL A 345 -27.16 3.32 21.92
N ILE A 346 -26.49 3.28 20.76
CA ILE A 346 -26.90 4.01 19.55
C ILE A 346 -28.29 3.57 19.09
N PHE A 347 -28.57 2.26 19.09
CA PHE A 347 -29.88 1.74 18.71
C PHE A 347 -31.00 2.27 19.59
N LYS A 348 -30.82 2.26 20.92
CA LYS A 348 -31.80 2.84 21.86
C LYS A 348 -31.99 4.34 21.65
N TYR A 349 -30.90 5.07 21.39
CA TYR A 349 -30.97 6.48 21.06
C TYR A 349 -31.79 6.74 19.79
N LEU A 350 -31.56 5.97 18.72
CA LEU A 350 -32.29 6.09 17.46
C LEU A 350 -33.77 5.73 17.61
N GLN A 351 -34.10 4.69 18.39
CA GLN A 351 -35.50 4.34 18.68
C GLN A 351 -36.23 5.41 19.47
N ALA A 352 -35.55 6.16 20.34
CA ALA A 352 -36.16 7.23 21.12
C ALA A 352 -36.42 8.51 20.29
N GLN A 353 -35.85 8.62 19.09
CA GLN A 353 -36.01 9.75 18.17
C GLN A 353 -37.05 9.49 17.07
N GLN A 354 -37.55 8.25 16.96
CA GLN A 354 -38.68 7.86 16.12
C GLN A 354 -39.97 7.93 16.92
#